data_AF-A0A6N8DMI1-F1
#
_entry.id   AF-A0A6N8DMI1-F1
#
_cell.length_a   1.000
_cell.length_b   1.000
_cell.length_c   1.000
_cell.angle_alpha   90.00
_cell.angle_beta   90.00
_cell.angle_gamma   90.00
#
_symmetry.space_group_name_H-M   'P 1'
#
loop_
_entity.id
_entity.type
_entity.pdbx_description
1 polymer ?
#
loop_
_entity_poly.entity_id
_entity_poly.type
_entity_poly.pdbx_seq_one_letter_code
_entity_poly.pdbx_strand_id
1 'polypeptide(L)'
;MTLALVVGEWTYAFSHLRIGGPVYQMLSDNSVISNDAEPPALFVVEAYLAVLEAARATHPEKFAKAKQDEAGHRKAFEKRYAFWETASLADAQKRLLTGPVYEEAEKFFSLAEKEFFPALERGDRDGAETAFTMLSDAFDRHHVAVLELIRLIDADHAAIESDAASMAARVQWLVGAVVAFAVALVAVVGWSVRRSILRPLAALENSVVRLGAGDTASPVAEQDRADELGPLARALEGWRGSLIADAQNRRADKEHSARALHVNPETERRIAEFRQSVNGVLQSVAQAVVRTEGTATTLKSNAESGRHLAGVVNSASQRAASSEFRRSRRRPSNCRPRFARSALRCVRRRKHPRPQCVRLTAYATSFITWGPLAARSKA
;
A
#
# COMPACT_ATOMS: atom_id res chain seq x y z
N MET A 1 20.27 18.88 2.69
CA MET A 1 20.24 18.28 1.34
C MET A 1 19.56 16.91 1.33
N THR A 2 19.84 16.03 2.29
CA THR A 2 19.26 14.67 2.38
C THR A 2 17.73 14.65 2.54
N LEU A 3 17.16 15.52 3.37
CA LEU A 3 15.71 15.52 3.64
C LEU A 3 14.87 15.95 2.43
N ALA A 4 15.36 16.94 1.66
CA ALA A 4 14.71 17.39 0.43
C ALA A 4 14.74 16.30 -0.66
N LEU A 5 15.83 15.54 -0.77
CA LEU A 5 15.94 14.41 -1.70
C LEU A 5 14.95 13.29 -1.32
N VAL A 6 14.86 12.94 -0.04
CA VAL A 6 13.92 11.92 0.44
C VAL A 6 12.46 12.33 0.19
N VAL A 7 12.11 13.59 0.46
CA VAL A 7 10.76 14.11 0.19
C VAL A 7 10.48 14.15 -1.32
N GLY A 8 11.47 14.53 -2.12
CA GLY A 8 11.36 14.53 -3.58
C GLY A 8 11.15 13.13 -4.16
N GLU A 9 11.95 12.15 -3.74
CA GLU A 9 11.81 10.74 -4.14
C GLU A 9 10.45 10.17 -3.73
N TRP A 10 10.00 10.46 -2.50
CA TRP A 10 8.68 10.02 -2.02
C TRP A 10 7.56 10.64 -2.87
N THR A 11 7.63 11.94 -3.14
CA THR A 11 6.60 12.64 -3.94
C THR A 11 6.56 12.11 -5.37
N TYR A 12 7.73 11.85 -5.96
CA TYR A 12 7.83 11.24 -7.28
C TYR A 12 7.21 9.84 -7.31
N ALA A 13 7.62 8.97 -6.38
CA ALA A 13 7.11 7.60 -6.29
C ALA A 13 5.59 7.58 -6.04
N PHE A 14 5.10 8.42 -5.12
CA PHE A 14 3.68 8.53 -4.80
C PHE A 14 2.86 9.02 -6.00
N SER A 15 3.32 10.07 -6.69
CA SER A 15 2.63 10.59 -7.88
C SER A 15 2.58 9.60 -9.04
N HIS A 16 3.56 8.68 -9.13
CA HIS A 16 3.59 7.67 -10.19
C HIS A 16 2.73 6.43 -9.90
N LEU A 17 2.63 6.03 -8.62
CA LEU A 17 1.98 4.80 -8.19
C LEU A 17 0.53 4.97 -7.72
N ARG A 18 0.10 6.20 -7.41
CA ARG A 18 -1.28 6.49 -6.98
C ARG A 18 -2.31 6.13 -8.06
N ILE A 19 -3.57 6.01 -7.64
CA ILE A 19 -4.71 5.94 -8.57
C ILE A 19 -4.70 7.19 -9.46
N GLY A 20 -4.81 6.97 -10.77
CA GLY A 20 -4.63 8.00 -11.81
C GLY A 20 -3.16 8.38 -12.12
N GLY A 21 -2.17 7.72 -11.51
CA GLY A 21 -0.76 7.85 -11.88
C GLY A 21 -0.41 7.06 -13.15
N PRO A 22 0.75 7.30 -13.78
CA PRO A 22 1.14 6.66 -15.04
C PRO A 22 1.22 5.13 -14.96
N VAL A 23 1.70 4.57 -13.84
CA VAL A 23 1.80 3.11 -13.68
C VAL A 23 0.40 2.48 -13.56
N TYR A 24 -0.51 3.15 -12.85
CA TYR A 24 -1.90 2.72 -12.77
C TYR A 24 -2.59 2.77 -14.15
N GLN A 25 -2.40 3.86 -14.89
CA GLN A 25 -2.92 4.00 -16.26
C GLN A 25 -2.42 2.88 -17.17
N MET A 26 -1.12 2.57 -17.17
CA MET A 26 -0.58 1.46 -17.97
C MET A 26 -1.21 0.10 -17.60
N LEU A 27 -1.49 -0.15 -16.32
CA LEU A 27 -2.17 -1.37 -15.89
C LEU A 27 -3.63 -1.39 -16.36
N SER A 28 -4.31 -0.24 -16.24
CA SER A 28 -5.67 -0.03 -16.72
C SER A 28 -5.78 -0.27 -18.23
N ASP A 29 -4.94 0.39 -19.03
CA ASP A 29 -4.91 0.28 -20.50
C ASP A 29 -4.69 -1.16 -20.96
N ASN A 30 -3.76 -1.88 -20.33
CA ASN A 30 -3.52 -3.29 -20.63
C ASN A 30 -4.75 -4.16 -20.28
N SER A 31 -5.45 -3.84 -19.20
CA SER A 31 -6.69 -4.52 -18.84
C SER A 31 -7.80 -4.23 -19.84
N VAL A 32 -7.95 -2.99 -20.29
CA VAL A 32 -8.96 -2.57 -21.27
C VAL A 32 -8.73 -3.27 -22.60
N ILE A 33 -7.51 -3.22 -23.15
CA ILE A 33 -7.17 -3.90 -24.41
C ILE A 33 -7.40 -5.41 -24.31
N SER A 34 -7.09 -6.02 -23.15
CA SER A 34 -7.37 -7.44 -22.94
C SER A 34 -8.86 -7.73 -22.95
N ASN A 35 -9.69 -6.87 -22.37
CA ASN A 35 -11.14 -7.03 -22.34
C ASN A 35 -11.78 -6.79 -23.72
N ASP A 36 -11.23 -5.87 -24.53
CA ASP A 36 -11.72 -5.62 -25.90
C ASP A 36 -11.39 -6.77 -26.86
N ALA A 37 -10.32 -7.53 -26.59
CA ALA A 37 -9.90 -8.65 -27.43
C ALA A 37 -10.58 -9.98 -27.07
N GLU A 38 -11.11 -10.12 -25.85
CA GLU A 38 -11.76 -11.34 -25.39
C GLU A 38 -13.29 -11.22 -25.47
N PRO A 39 -14.01 -12.21 -26.01
CA PRO A 39 -15.46 -12.15 -26.05
C PRO A 39 -16.06 -12.08 -24.63
N PRO A 40 -17.05 -11.22 -24.39
CA PRO A 40 -17.61 -11.00 -23.07
C PRO A 40 -18.36 -12.24 -22.57
N ALA A 41 -17.76 -13.00 -21.66
CA ALA A 41 -18.31 -14.29 -21.22
C ALA A 41 -19.66 -14.19 -20.46
N LEU A 42 -19.99 -13.04 -19.86
CA LEU A 42 -21.30 -12.81 -19.21
C LEU A 42 -22.35 -12.26 -20.19
N PHE A 43 -21.98 -11.97 -21.43
CA PHE A 43 -22.92 -11.49 -22.43
C PHE A 43 -23.14 -12.57 -23.48
N VAL A 44 -24.39 -12.98 -23.68
CA VAL A 44 -24.73 -14.13 -24.54
C VAL A 44 -24.70 -13.81 -26.05
N VAL A 45 -24.07 -12.71 -26.46
CA VAL A 45 -24.01 -12.24 -27.85
C VAL A 45 -23.34 -13.23 -28.80
N GLU A 46 -22.24 -13.86 -28.38
CA GLU A 46 -21.56 -14.89 -29.19
C GLU A 46 -22.41 -16.18 -29.30
N ALA A 47 -23.13 -16.52 -28.24
CA ALA A 47 -24.08 -17.63 -28.28
C ALA A 47 -25.24 -17.33 -29.24
N TYR A 48 -25.71 -16.08 -29.27
CA TYR A 48 -26.74 -15.64 -30.22
C TYR A 48 -26.23 -15.65 -31.66
N LEU A 49 -24.98 -15.30 -31.91
CA LEU A 49 -24.34 -15.48 -33.22
C LEU A 49 -24.36 -16.96 -33.64
N ALA A 50 -24.02 -17.88 -32.75
CA ALA A 50 -24.08 -19.32 -33.04
C ALA A 50 -25.51 -19.80 -33.35
N VAL A 51 -26.52 -19.30 -32.65
CA VAL A 51 -27.94 -19.56 -32.97
C VAL A 51 -28.30 -19.08 -34.38
N LEU A 52 -27.89 -17.86 -34.76
CA LEU A 52 -28.11 -17.30 -36.09
C LEU A 52 -27.37 -18.08 -37.20
N GLU A 53 -26.14 -18.53 -36.93
CA GLU A 53 -25.38 -19.38 -37.85
C GLU A 53 -26.06 -20.74 -38.05
N ALA A 54 -26.60 -21.33 -36.99
CA ALA A 54 -27.37 -22.57 -37.06
C ALA A 54 -28.66 -22.41 -37.87
N ALA A 55 -29.40 -21.31 -37.67
CA ALA A 55 -30.62 -21.01 -38.42
C ALA A 55 -30.36 -20.90 -39.94
N ARG A 56 -29.19 -20.40 -40.32
CA ARG A 56 -28.79 -20.17 -41.72
C ARG A 56 -27.93 -21.31 -42.31
N ALA A 57 -27.63 -22.34 -41.54
CA ALA A 57 -26.75 -23.41 -41.97
C ALA A 57 -27.41 -24.25 -43.08
N THR A 58 -26.83 -24.20 -44.28
CA THR A 58 -27.23 -25.06 -45.40
C THR A 58 -26.57 -26.43 -45.38
N HIS A 59 -25.48 -26.58 -44.61
CA HIS A 59 -24.69 -27.80 -44.54
C HIS A 59 -24.66 -28.38 -43.12
N PRO A 60 -24.81 -29.70 -42.93
CA PRO A 60 -24.88 -30.35 -41.62
C PRO A 60 -23.66 -30.08 -40.72
N GLU A 61 -22.46 -29.96 -41.29
CA GLU A 61 -21.25 -29.68 -40.52
C GLU A 61 -21.23 -28.27 -39.92
N LYS A 62 -21.80 -27.28 -40.63
CA LYS A 62 -21.93 -25.92 -40.11
C LYS A 62 -22.94 -25.85 -38.98
N PHE A 63 -24.08 -26.54 -39.14
CA PHE A 63 -25.08 -26.67 -38.09
C PHE A 63 -24.50 -27.33 -36.82
N ALA A 64 -23.81 -28.47 -36.98
CA ALA A 64 -23.19 -29.17 -35.86
C ALA A 64 -22.13 -28.32 -35.14
N LYS A 65 -21.33 -27.55 -35.90
CA LYS A 65 -20.36 -26.62 -35.34
C LYS A 65 -21.04 -25.50 -34.55
N ALA A 66 -22.05 -24.84 -35.12
CA ALA A 66 -22.78 -23.77 -34.46
C ALA A 66 -23.44 -24.25 -33.15
N LYS A 67 -24.04 -25.44 -33.15
CA LYS A 67 -24.56 -26.09 -31.94
C LYS A 67 -23.47 -26.36 -30.89
N GLN A 68 -22.29 -26.79 -31.32
CA GLN A 68 -21.16 -27.02 -30.43
C GLN A 68 -20.61 -25.70 -29.84
N ASP A 69 -20.52 -24.65 -30.65
CA ASP A 69 -20.02 -23.34 -30.25
C ASP A 69 -20.98 -22.70 -29.23
N GLU A 70 -22.29 -22.75 -29.46
CA GLU A 70 -23.32 -22.31 -28.50
C GLU A 70 -23.18 -23.01 -27.14
N ALA A 71 -23.06 -24.35 -27.12
CA ALA A 71 -22.85 -25.11 -25.89
C ALA A 71 -21.50 -24.78 -25.22
N GLY A 72 -20.51 -24.36 -25.99
CA GLY A 72 -19.23 -23.84 -25.49
C GLY A 72 -19.39 -22.50 -24.77
N HIS A 73 -20.17 -21.57 -25.36
CA HIS A 73 -20.48 -20.28 -24.77
C HIS A 73 -21.30 -20.42 -23.48
N ARG A 74 -22.26 -21.35 -23.42
CA ARG A 74 -22.97 -21.68 -22.18
C ARG A 74 -22.03 -22.06 -21.04
N LYS A 75 -21.08 -22.98 -21.30
CA LYS A 75 -20.09 -23.40 -20.29
C LYS A 75 -19.19 -22.24 -19.85
N ALA A 76 -18.82 -21.34 -20.78
CA ALA A 76 -18.03 -20.16 -20.45
C ALA A 76 -18.81 -19.19 -19.56
N PHE A 77 -20.09 -18.97 -19.86
CA PHE A 77 -21.02 -18.18 -19.07
C PHE A 77 -21.17 -18.74 -17.66
N GLU A 78 -21.56 -20.01 -17.51
CA GLU A 78 -21.76 -20.67 -16.21
C GLU A 78 -20.50 -20.60 -15.33
N LYS A 79 -19.33 -20.86 -15.93
CA LYS A 79 -18.05 -20.74 -15.24
C LYS A 79 -17.78 -19.32 -14.76
N ARG A 80 -18.07 -18.31 -15.59
CA ARG A 80 -17.84 -16.91 -15.24
C ARG A 80 -18.84 -16.42 -14.20
N TYR A 81 -20.09 -16.84 -14.32
CA TYR A 81 -21.15 -16.59 -13.35
C TYR A 81 -20.78 -17.14 -11.97
N ALA A 82 -20.40 -18.42 -11.87
CA ALA A 82 -20.01 -19.05 -10.59
C ALA A 82 -18.85 -18.32 -9.89
N PHE A 83 -17.91 -17.77 -10.65
CA PHE A 83 -16.86 -16.91 -10.10
C PHE A 83 -17.44 -15.65 -9.45
N TRP A 84 -18.28 -14.91 -10.18
CA TRP A 84 -18.84 -13.65 -9.70
C TRP A 84 -19.95 -13.81 -8.66
N GLU A 85 -20.62 -14.96 -8.62
CA GLU A 85 -21.57 -15.34 -7.57
C GLU A 85 -20.91 -15.43 -6.20
N THR A 86 -19.62 -15.73 -6.13
CA THR A 86 -18.86 -15.73 -4.85
C THR A 86 -18.05 -14.46 -4.62
N ALA A 87 -17.95 -13.58 -5.61
CA ALA A 87 -17.19 -12.34 -5.49
C ALA A 87 -17.90 -11.33 -4.57
N SER A 88 -17.09 -10.54 -3.87
CA SER A 88 -17.54 -9.39 -3.10
C SER A 88 -17.93 -8.27 -4.06
N LEU A 89 -19.23 -8.13 -4.33
CA LEU A 89 -19.81 -7.08 -5.15
C LEU A 89 -20.71 -6.20 -4.29
N ALA A 90 -20.96 -4.96 -4.72
CA ALA A 90 -21.97 -4.13 -4.07
C ALA A 90 -23.35 -4.81 -4.19
N ASP A 91 -24.21 -4.64 -3.17
CA ASP A 91 -25.49 -5.34 -3.11
C ASP A 91 -26.37 -5.13 -4.35
N ALA A 92 -26.37 -3.91 -4.91
CA ALA A 92 -27.12 -3.59 -6.12
C ALA A 92 -26.59 -4.34 -7.35
N GLN A 93 -25.27 -4.34 -7.55
CA GLN A 93 -24.60 -5.09 -8.62
C GLN A 93 -24.87 -6.60 -8.48
N LYS A 94 -24.77 -7.11 -7.24
CA LYS A 94 -25.00 -8.53 -6.96
C LYS A 94 -26.42 -8.96 -7.32
N ARG A 95 -27.41 -8.18 -6.91
CA ARG A 95 -28.83 -8.45 -7.21
C ARG A 95 -29.12 -8.49 -8.71
N LEU A 96 -28.57 -7.55 -9.49
CA LEU A 96 -28.73 -7.57 -10.95
C LEU A 96 -28.04 -8.78 -11.59
N LEU A 97 -26.81 -9.07 -11.16
CA LEU A 97 -26.02 -10.17 -11.69
C LEU A 97 -26.68 -11.54 -11.45
N THR A 98 -27.15 -11.81 -10.22
CA THR A 98 -27.75 -13.10 -9.84
C THR A 98 -29.23 -13.21 -10.20
N GLY A 99 -29.88 -12.08 -10.50
CA GLY A 99 -31.26 -12.02 -10.96
C GLY A 99 -31.33 -11.85 -12.48
N PRO A 100 -31.77 -10.70 -13.00
CA PRO A 100 -32.05 -10.50 -14.43
C PRO A 100 -30.96 -10.94 -15.41
N VAL A 101 -29.67 -10.70 -15.10
CA VAL A 101 -28.55 -11.10 -15.97
C VAL A 101 -28.41 -12.63 -16.03
N TYR A 102 -28.62 -13.33 -14.92
CA TYR A 102 -28.54 -14.79 -14.91
C TYR A 102 -29.81 -15.44 -15.44
N GLU A 103 -30.97 -14.98 -14.99
CA GLU A 103 -32.26 -15.58 -15.30
C GLU A 103 -32.59 -15.49 -16.81
N GLU A 104 -32.31 -14.36 -17.46
CA GLU A 104 -32.58 -14.20 -18.90
C GLU A 104 -31.55 -14.95 -19.76
N ALA A 105 -30.28 -15.02 -19.35
CA ALA A 105 -29.28 -15.86 -20.01
C ALA A 105 -29.62 -17.36 -19.90
N GLU A 106 -30.05 -17.84 -18.73
CA GLU A 106 -30.45 -19.24 -18.58
C GLU A 106 -31.71 -19.56 -19.39
N LYS A 107 -32.69 -18.64 -19.45
CA LYS A 107 -33.85 -18.77 -20.36
C LYS A 107 -33.38 -18.90 -21.81
N PHE A 108 -32.52 -17.99 -22.27
CA PHE A 108 -31.91 -18.02 -23.61
C PHE A 108 -31.26 -19.38 -23.91
N PHE A 109 -30.34 -19.84 -23.05
CA PHE A 109 -29.63 -21.11 -23.25
C PHE A 109 -30.57 -22.31 -23.22
N SER A 110 -31.58 -22.29 -22.34
CA SER A 110 -32.55 -23.38 -22.23
C SER A 110 -33.45 -23.48 -23.46
N LEU A 111 -33.89 -22.37 -24.04
CA LEU A 111 -34.68 -22.32 -25.27
C LEU A 111 -33.85 -22.80 -26.47
N ALA A 112 -32.57 -22.39 -26.53
CA ALA A 112 -31.64 -22.84 -27.56
C ALA A 112 -31.53 -24.38 -27.54
N GLU A 113 -31.18 -24.94 -26.37
CA GLU A 113 -30.91 -26.37 -26.19
C GLU A 113 -32.16 -27.25 -26.35
N LYS A 114 -33.28 -26.85 -25.75
CA LYS A 114 -34.45 -27.72 -25.60
C LYS A 114 -35.48 -27.58 -26.71
N GLU A 115 -35.54 -26.41 -27.36
CA GLU A 115 -36.58 -26.11 -28.33
C GLU A 115 -35.99 -25.84 -29.72
N PHE A 116 -35.10 -24.84 -29.84
CA PHE A 116 -34.59 -24.35 -31.12
C PHE A 116 -33.76 -25.39 -31.88
N PHE A 117 -32.67 -25.90 -31.30
CA PHE A 117 -31.82 -26.89 -31.98
C PHE A 117 -32.59 -28.19 -32.29
N PRO A 118 -33.39 -28.76 -31.38
CA PRO A 118 -34.20 -29.93 -31.68
C PRO A 118 -35.26 -29.70 -32.77
N ALA A 119 -35.86 -28.51 -32.85
CA ALA A 119 -36.81 -28.18 -33.93
C ALA A 119 -36.12 -28.17 -35.30
N LEU A 120 -34.94 -27.53 -35.39
CA LEU A 120 -34.13 -27.55 -36.61
C LEU A 120 -33.69 -28.97 -37.01
N GLU A 121 -33.30 -29.81 -36.05
CA GLU A 121 -32.92 -31.21 -36.30
C GLU A 121 -34.07 -32.06 -36.85
N ARG A 122 -35.31 -31.77 -36.43
CA ARG A 122 -36.52 -32.43 -36.94
C ARG A 122 -37.04 -31.83 -38.24
N GLY A 123 -36.44 -30.75 -38.75
CA GLY A 123 -36.92 -30.01 -39.91
C GLY A 123 -38.22 -29.21 -39.65
N ASP A 124 -38.57 -29.02 -38.37
CA ASP A 124 -39.73 -28.27 -37.92
C ASP A 124 -39.44 -26.76 -37.96
N ARG A 125 -39.72 -26.14 -39.11
CA ARG A 125 -39.42 -24.72 -39.34
C ARG A 125 -40.27 -23.79 -38.49
N ASP A 126 -41.55 -24.09 -38.33
CA ASP A 126 -42.48 -23.24 -37.56
C ASP A 126 -42.15 -23.31 -36.06
N GLY A 127 -41.81 -24.51 -35.55
CA GLY A 127 -41.30 -24.69 -34.20
C GLY A 127 -39.96 -23.98 -33.96
N ALA A 128 -39.05 -24.05 -34.93
CA ALA A 128 -37.76 -23.36 -34.85
C ALA A 128 -37.92 -21.83 -34.84
N GLU A 129 -38.82 -21.27 -35.66
CA GLU A 129 -39.10 -19.84 -35.72
C GLU A 129 -39.76 -19.34 -34.42
N THR A 130 -40.68 -20.13 -33.85
CA THR A 130 -41.32 -19.84 -32.56
C THR A 130 -40.28 -19.82 -31.43
N ALA A 131 -39.44 -20.84 -31.35
CA ALA A 131 -38.36 -20.92 -30.37
C ALA A 131 -37.33 -19.78 -30.55
N PHE A 132 -37.01 -19.43 -31.81
CA PHE A 132 -36.13 -18.32 -32.12
C PHE A 132 -36.69 -16.98 -31.64
N THR A 133 -37.98 -16.73 -31.84
CA THR A 133 -38.65 -15.51 -31.34
C THR A 133 -38.54 -15.40 -29.81
N MET A 134 -38.85 -16.49 -29.10
CA MET A 134 -38.76 -16.52 -27.62
C MET A 134 -37.33 -16.33 -27.13
N LEU A 135 -36.36 -16.91 -27.84
CA LEU A 135 -34.94 -16.80 -27.54
C LEU A 135 -34.40 -15.38 -27.81
N SER A 136 -34.83 -14.73 -28.90
CA SER A 136 -34.50 -13.33 -29.20
C SER A 136 -35.03 -12.40 -28.11
N ASP A 137 -36.26 -12.62 -27.65
CA ASP A 137 -36.85 -11.88 -26.54
C ASP A 137 -36.04 -12.03 -25.23
N ALA A 138 -35.56 -13.24 -24.94
CA ALA A 138 -34.69 -13.49 -23.78
C ALA A 138 -33.32 -12.82 -23.94
N PHE A 139 -32.76 -12.83 -25.16
CA PHE A 139 -31.53 -12.10 -25.48
C PHE A 139 -31.68 -10.59 -25.24
N ASP A 140 -32.77 -9.98 -25.72
CA ASP A 140 -33.00 -8.54 -25.56
C ASP A 140 -33.15 -8.15 -24.09
N ARG A 141 -33.88 -8.95 -23.30
CA ARG A 141 -33.99 -8.73 -21.85
C ARG A 141 -32.65 -8.91 -21.12
N HIS A 142 -31.87 -9.91 -21.49
CA HIS A 142 -30.51 -10.11 -20.98
C HIS A 142 -29.61 -8.90 -21.30
N HIS A 143 -29.67 -8.41 -22.54
CA HIS A 143 -28.89 -7.27 -22.99
C HIS A 143 -29.22 -6.01 -22.15
N VAL A 144 -30.51 -5.73 -21.92
CA VAL A 144 -30.94 -4.62 -21.06
C VAL A 144 -30.39 -4.79 -19.64
N ALA A 145 -30.47 -5.98 -19.05
CA ALA A 145 -29.96 -6.25 -17.71
C ALA A 145 -28.43 -6.07 -17.61
N VAL A 146 -27.68 -6.49 -18.63
CA VAL A 146 -26.22 -6.30 -18.69
C VAL A 146 -25.87 -4.81 -18.81
N LEU A 147 -26.58 -4.04 -19.61
CA LEU A 147 -26.36 -2.59 -19.73
C LEU A 147 -26.68 -1.86 -18.41
N GLU A 148 -27.71 -2.28 -17.69
CA GLU A 148 -28.02 -1.74 -16.37
C GLU A 148 -26.91 -2.05 -15.35
N LEU A 149 -26.38 -3.27 -15.37
CA LEU A 149 -25.24 -3.66 -14.54
C LEU A 149 -23.99 -2.82 -14.86
N ILE A 150 -23.66 -2.63 -16.14
CA ILE A 150 -22.54 -1.79 -16.58
C ILE A 150 -22.72 -0.36 -16.06
N ARG A 151 -23.92 0.21 -16.20
CA ARG A 151 -24.22 1.56 -15.71
C ARG A 151 -23.99 1.70 -14.20
N LEU A 152 -24.36 0.70 -13.39
CA LEU A 152 -24.06 0.73 -11.95
C LEU A 152 -22.56 0.66 -11.67
N ILE A 153 -21.84 -0.19 -12.40
CA ILE A 153 -20.38 -0.32 -12.26
C ILE A 153 -19.69 1.00 -12.61
N ASP A 154 -20.07 1.65 -13.71
CA ASP A 154 -19.49 2.94 -14.14
C ASP A 154 -19.75 4.06 -13.13
N ALA A 155 -20.95 4.09 -12.54
CA ALA A 155 -21.29 5.04 -11.49
C ALA A 155 -20.42 4.84 -10.23
N ASP A 156 -20.20 3.58 -9.83
CA ASP A 156 -19.34 3.24 -8.70
C ASP A 156 -17.86 3.54 -8.99
N HIS A 157 -17.37 3.25 -10.19
CA HIS A 157 -15.99 3.57 -10.60
C HIS A 157 -15.70 5.07 -10.49
N ALA A 158 -16.59 5.92 -11.02
CA ALA A 158 -16.41 7.38 -10.96
C ALA A 158 -16.36 7.89 -9.51
N ALA A 159 -17.22 7.37 -8.63
CA ALA A 159 -17.22 7.73 -7.22
C ALA A 159 -15.92 7.28 -6.52
N ILE A 160 -15.51 6.02 -6.72
CA ILE A 160 -14.30 5.44 -6.14
C ILE A 160 -13.05 6.21 -6.58
N GLU A 161 -12.92 6.54 -7.86
CA GLU A 161 -11.77 7.30 -8.36
C GLU A 161 -11.70 8.69 -7.76
N SER A 162 -12.83 9.40 -7.65
CA SER A 162 -12.86 10.74 -7.06
C SER A 162 -12.52 10.72 -5.57
N ASP A 163 -13.05 9.74 -4.83
CA ASP A 163 -12.79 9.56 -3.40
C ASP A 163 -11.32 9.21 -3.17
N ALA A 164 -10.78 8.28 -3.95
CA ALA A 164 -9.36 7.92 -3.91
C ALA A 164 -8.43 9.10 -4.23
N ALA A 165 -8.77 9.90 -5.25
CA ALA A 165 -8.00 11.09 -5.61
C ALA A 165 -8.02 12.12 -4.48
N SER A 166 -9.18 12.36 -3.86
CA SER A 166 -9.31 13.29 -2.74
C SER A 166 -8.54 12.80 -1.50
N MET A 167 -8.58 11.50 -1.22
CA MET A 167 -7.83 10.87 -0.13
C MET A 167 -6.32 11.01 -0.36
N ALA A 168 -5.85 10.72 -1.57
CA ALA A 168 -4.44 10.86 -1.94
C ALA A 168 -3.94 12.31 -1.77
N ALA A 169 -4.75 13.29 -2.20
CA ALA A 169 -4.43 14.71 -2.03
C ALA A 169 -4.36 15.11 -0.54
N ARG A 170 -5.30 14.64 0.30
CA ARG A 170 -5.28 14.89 1.75
C ARG A 170 -4.04 14.31 2.41
N VAL A 171 -3.69 13.06 2.09
CA VAL A 171 -2.47 12.42 2.61
C VAL A 171 -1.22 13.19 2.19
N GLN A 172 -1.14 13.62 0.92
CA GLN A 172 -0.02 14.41 0.43
C GLN A 172 0.11 15.75 1.17
N TRP A 173 -1.01 16.45 1.41
CA TRP A 173 -1.02 17.69 2.20
C TRP A 173 -0.60 17.47 3.65
N LEU A 174 -1.09 16.41 4.31
CA LEU A 174 -0.71 16.09 5.69
C LEU A 174 0.78 15.75 5.81
N VAL A 175 1.31 14.94 4.90
CA VAL A 175 2.75 14.63 4.86
C VAL A 175 3.57 15.91 4.64
N GLY A 176 3.15 16.75 3.68
CA GLY A 176 3.78 18.05 3.44
C GLY A 176 3.77 18.96 4.68
N ALA A 177 2.64 19.03 5.39
CA ALA A 177 2.49 19.82 6.61
C ALA A 177 3.38 19.33 7.75
N VAL A 178 3.45 18.00 7.97
CA VAL A 178 4.32 17.40 8.99
C VAL A 178 5.80 17.68 8.69
N VAL A 179 6.21 17.54 7.43
CA VAL A 179 7.59 17.86 7.01
C VAL A 179 7.89 19.35 7.20
N ALA A 180 7.00 20.23 6.78
CA ALA A 180 7.16 21.68 6.95
C ALA A 180 7.25 22.06 8.43
N PHE A 181 6.41 21.47 9.28
CA PHE A 181 6.46 21.68 10.73
C PHE A 181 7.79 21.20 11.33
N ALA A 182 8.27 20.01 10.94
CA ALA A 182 9.56 19.50 11.42
C ALA A 182 10.74 20.42 11.03
N VAL A 183 10.75 20.93 9.79
CA VAL A 183 11.76 21.88 9.31
C VAL A 183 11.68 23.20 10.09
N ALA A 184 10.47 23.72 10.29
CA ALA A 184 10.26 24.94 11.08
C ALA A 184 10.73 24.76 12.53
N LEU A 185 10.45 23.62 13.16
CA LEU A 185 10.87 23.33 14.51
C LEU A 185 12.40 23.30 14.64
N VAL A 186 13.10 22.62 13.72
CA VAL A 186 14.57 22.60 13.68
C VAL A 186 15.14 24.01 13.51
N ALA A 187 14.54 24.83 12.64
CA ALA A 187 14.96 26.21 12.43
C ALA A 187 14.77 27.08 13.69
N VAL A 188 13.62 26.95 14.37
CA VAL A 188 13.31 27.68 15.61
C VAL A 188 14.26 27.27 16.74
N VAL A 189 14.48 25.97 16.93
CA VAL A 189 15.42 25.45 17.95
C VAL A 189 16.84 25.92 17.66
N GLY A 190 17.31 25.80 16.41
CA GLY A 190 18.64 26.26 16.01
C GLY A 190 18.82 27.77 16.20
N TRP A 191 17.80 28.57 15.87
CA TRP A 191 17.80 30.00 16.12
C TRP A 191 17.84 30.34 17.61
N SER A 192 17.05 29.63 18.42
CA SER A 192 17.02 29.78 19.88
C SER A 192 18.38 29.46 20.50
N VAL A 193 18.97 28.29 20.21
CA VAL A 193 20.30 27.88 20.70
C VAL A 193 21.39 28.87 20.31
N ARG A 194 21.36 29.38 19.06
CA ARG A 194 22.31 30.38 18.60
C ARG A 194 22.20 31.68 19.41
N ARG A 195 20.98 32.12 19.72
CA ARG A 195 20.73 33.37 20.45
C ARG A 195 20.97 33.24 21.95
N SER A 196 20.59 32.11 22.57
CA SER A 196 20.64 31.93 24.02
C SER A 196 21.97 31.37 24.52
N ILE A 197 22.69 30.59 23.72
CA ILE A 197 23.94 29.93 24.16
C ILE A 197 25.13 30.45 23.36
N LEU A 198 25.14 30.22 22.03
CA LEU A 198 26.35 30.42 21.24
C LEU A 198 26.81 31.88 21.18
N ARG A 199 25.88 32.82 20.98
CA ARG A 199 26.21 34.26 20.94
C ARG A 199 26.74 34.78 22.29
N PRO A 200 26.05 34.56 23.41
CA PRO A 200 26.52 35.00 24.72
C PRO A 200 27.84 34.34 25.15
N LEU A 201 28.03 33.06 24.83
CA LEU A 201 29.30 32.37 25.10
C LEU A 201 30.47 33.03 24.35
N ALA A 202 30.27 33.38 23.08
CA ALA A 202 31.26 34.12 22.30
C ALA A 202 31.52 35.53 22.85
N ALA A 203 30.50 36.20 23.41
CA ALA A 203 30.67 37.51 24.06
C ALA A 203 31.50 37.42 25.36
N LEU A 204 31.29 36.37 26.15
CA LEU A 204 32.09 36.10 27.35
C LEU A 204 33.52 35.69 27.00
N GLU A 205 33.71 34.86 25.97
CA GLU A 205 35.03 34.51 25.44
C GLU A 205 35.81 35.78 25.02
N ASN A 206 35.19 36.67 24.26
CA ASN A 206 35.79 37.94 23.87
C ASN A 206 36.15 38.83 25.08
N SER A 207 35.34 38.80 26.14
CA SER A 207 35.63 39.53 27.38
C SER A 207 36.89 38.99 28.08
N VAL A 208 37.06 37.66 28.13
CA VAL A 208 38.26 37.02 28.66
C VAL A 208 39.50 37.39 27.86
N VAL A 209 39.42 37.33 26.52
CA VAL A 209 40.54 37.71 25.65
C VAL A 209 40.96 39.17 25.87
N ARG A 210 39.99 40.09 25.98
CA ARG A 210 40.27 41.51 26.24
C ARG A 210 40.90 41.76 27.60
N LEU A 211 40.40 41.12 28.66
CA LEU A 211 40.98 41.23 30.00
C LEU A 211 42.40 40.66 30.04
N GLY A 212 42.64 39.54 29.36
CA GLY A 212 43.99 38.97 29.19
C GLY A 212 44.96 39.88 28.44
N ALA A 213 44.46 40.70 27.50
CA ALA A 213 45.23 41.72 26.80
C ALA A 213 45.42 43.03 27.62
N GLY A 214 44.90 43.09 28.85
CA GLY A 214 45.02 44.25 29.74
C GLY A 214 43.97 45.34 29.54
N ASP A 215 42.95 45.11 28.71
CA ASP A 215 41.84 46.06 28.53
C ASP A 215 40.80 45.91 29.66
N THR A 216 41.03 46.67 30.73
CA THR A 216 40.12 46.82 31.86
C THR A 216 39.22 48.04 31.74
N ALA A 217 39.10 48.65 30.56
CA ALA A 217 38.26 49.83 30.36
C ALA A 217 36.81 49.44 30.07
N SER A 218 36.56 48.44 29.20
CA SER A 218 35.18 48.03 28.88
C SER A 218 34.64 46.90 29.76
N PRO A 219 33.36 46.97 30.19
CA PRO A 219 32.75 46.00 31.09
C PRO A 219 32.57 44.63 30.45
N VAL A 220 32.39 43.59 31.28
CA VAL A 220 32.06 42.23 30.83
C VAL A 220 30.60 42.20 30.35
N ALA A 221 30.35 41.57 29.21
CA ALA A 221 29.00 41.47 28.64
C ALA A 221 28.11 40.45 29.40
N GLU A 222 26.78 40.50 29.19
CA GLU A 222 25.81 39.47 29.62
C GLU A 222 25.62 39.30 31.15
N GLN A 223 25.94 40.32 31.97
CA GLN A 223 25.87 40.25 33.44
C GLN A 223 24.45 40.10 34.01
N ASP A 224 23.44 40.62 33.30
CA ASP A 224 22.04 40.65 33.75
C ASP A 224 21.29 39.33 33.50
N ARG A 225 21.97 38.30 32.97
CA ARG A 225 21.34 37.01 32.71
C ARG A 225 20.97 36.28 34.00
N ALA A 226 19.82 35.60 33.92
CA ALA A 226 19.25 34.81 35.01
C ALA A 226 19.54 33.29 34.90
N ASP A 227 20.15 32.86 33.80
CA ASP A 227 20.55 31.46 33.57
C ASP A 227 22.00 31.21 34.02
N GLU A 228 22.52 30.02 33.71
CA GLU A 228 23.83 29.54 34.13
C GLU A 228 24.99 30.41 33.62
N LEU A 229 24.77 31.22 32.57
CA LEU A 229 25.78 32.12 32.01
C LEU A 229 25.87 33.45 32.78
N GLY A 230 24.83 33.85 33.51
CA GLY A 230 24.82 35.10 34.28
C GLY A 230 25.80 35.13 35.46
N PRO A 231 25.81 34.11 36.36
CA PRO A 231 26.81 34.00 37.41
C PRO A 231 28.24 34.01 36.87
N LEU A 232 28.46 33.38 35.71
CA LEU A 232 29.76 33.35 35.03
C LEU A 232 30.20 34.77 34.60
N ALA A 233 29.28 35.52 33.99
CA ALA A 233 29.52 36.91 33.58
C ALA A 233 29.85 37.82 34.77
N ARG A 234 29.12 37.70 35.88
CA ARG A 234 29.36 38.49 37.10
C ARG A 234 30.68 38.13 37.78
N ALA A 235 31.07 36.85 37.76
CA ALA A 235 32.39 36.43 38.28
C ALA A 235 33.54 37.03 37.46
N LEU A 236 33.40 37.07 36.13
CA LEU A 236 34.35 37.73 35.22
C LEU A 236 34.43 39.25 35.47
N GLU A 237 33.31 39.92 35.73
CA GLU A 237 33.33 41.35 36.10
C GLU A 237 34.04 41.58 37.45
N GLY A 238 33.84 40.69 38.42
CA GLY A 238 34.60 40.71 39.67
C GLY A 238 36.12 40.61 39.44
N TRP A 239 36.55 39.74 38.51
CA TRP A 239 37.97 39.63 38.13
C TRP A 239 38.50 40.90 37.46
N ARG A 240 37.72 41.50 36.56
CA ARG A 240 38.04 42.82 35.98
C ARG A 240 38.22 43.88 37.07
N GLY A 241 37.32 43.92 38.06
CA GLY A 241 37.43 44.82 39.21
C GLY A 241 38.73 44.62 40.00
N SER A 242 39.13 43.37 40.24
CA SER A 242 40.41 43.05 40.89
C SER A 242 41.63 43.52 40.07
N LEU A 243 41.60 43.39 38.74
CA LEU A 243 42.67 43.88 37.86
C LEU A 243 42.78 45.42 37.89
N ILE A 244 41.65 46.13 37.98
CA ILE A 244 41.64 47.60 38.11
C ILE A 244 42.21 48.02 39.46
N ALA A 245 41.77 47.39 40.54
CA ALA A 245 42.25 47.68 41.89
C ALA A 245 43.75 47.40 42.03
N ASP A 246 44.23 46.28 41.47
CA ASP A 246 45.65 45.93 41.49
C ASP A 246 46.49 46.91 40.65
N ALA A 247 45.99 47.38 39.50
CA ALA A 247 46.66 48.43 38.73
C ALA A 247 46.69 49.79 39.47
N GLN A 248 45.65 50.13 40.23
CA GLN A 248 45.59 51.32 41.07
C GLN A 248 46.57 51.22 42.25
N ASN A 249 46.59 50.07 42.94
CA ASN A 249 47.54 49.80 44.02
C ASN A 249 48.98 49.83 43.52
N ARG A 250 49.30 49.22 42.38
CA ARG A 250 50.64 49.33 41.76
C ARG A 250 51.01 50.75 41.35
N ARG A 251 50.04 51.63 41.07
CA ARG A 251 50.31 53.06 40.82
C ARG A 251 50.60 53.80 42.14
N ALA A 252 49.88 53.49 43.21
CA ALA A 252 50.16 54.00 44.56
C ALA A 252 51.50 53.48 45.11
N ASP A 253 51.84 52.20 44.87
CA ASP A 253 53.09 51.58 45.30
C ASP A 253 54.30 52.00 44.44
N LYS A 254 54.09 52.54 43.24
CA LYS A 254 55.18 53.15 42.47
C LYS A 254 55.70 54.45 43.11
N GLU A 255 54.99 55.02 44.08
CA GLU A 255 55.47 56.13 44.90
C GLU A 255 56.34 55.67 46.09
N HIS A 256 56.32 54.37 46.46
CA HIS A 256 57.16 53.77 47.50
C HIS A 256 57.68 52.39 47.09
N SER A 257 58.95 52.32 46.66
CA SER A 257 59.54 51.15 46.02
C SER A 257 59.40 49.81 46.77
N ALA A 258 59.16 48.76 45.97
CA ALA A 258 59.51 47.35 46.16
C ALA A 258 58.75 46.56 47.23
N ARG A 259 57.60 45.99 46.82
CA ARG A 259 57.31 44.53 46.85
C ARG A 259 55.89 44.25 46.39
N ALA A 260 55.75 43.31 45.44
CA ALA A 260 54.81 42.18 45.45
C ALA A 260 54.45 41.76 44.02
N LEU A 261 55.31 40.93 43.41
CA LEU A 261 54.81 39.92 42.48
C LEU A 261 54.14 38.85 43.34
N HIS A 262 52.88 39.04 43.68
CA HIS A 262 52.04 37.96 44.18
C HIS A 262 50.94 37.71 43.16
N VAL A 263 51.09 36.62 42.41
CA VAL A 263 49.96 35.98 41.73
C VAL A 263 49.01 35.55 42.85
N ASN A 264 47.90 36.26 43.01
CA ASN A 264 46.94 35.98 44.06
C ASN A 264 46.31 34.59 43.80
N PRO A 265 46.47 33.60 44.70
CA PRO A 265 45.94 32.24 44.54
C PRO A 265 44.41 32.22 44.40
N GLU A 266 43.68 33.26 44.84
CA GLU A 266 42.25 33.40 44.53
C GLU A 266 41.98 33.56 43.02
N THR A 267 42.88 34.19 42.27
CA THR A 267 42.72 34.38 40.82
C THR A 267 42.89 33.07 40.08
N GLU A 268 43.90 32.25 40.45
CA GLU A 268 44.05 30.90 39.92
C GLU A 268 42.87 30.00 40.31
N ARG A 269 42.38 30.11 41.55
CA ARG A 269 41.20 29.36 42.00
C ARG A 269 39.95 29.74 41.20
N ARG A 270 39.73 31.03 40.93
CA ARG A 270 38.61 31.51 40.10
C ARG A 270 38.74 31.11 38.63
N ILE A 271 39.95 31.07 38.08
CA ILE A 271 40.21 30.53 36.73
C ILE A 271 39.96 29.01 36.68
N ALA A 272 40.31 28.28 37.74
CA ALA A 272 40.04 26.85 37.86
C ALA A 272 38.53 26.56 37.97
N GLU A 273 37.80 27.32 38.79
CA GLU A 273 36.32 27.26 38.89
C GLU A 273 35.65 27.61 37.54
N PHE A 274 36.16 28.62 36.84
CA PHE A 274 35.71 28.98 35.48
C PHE A 274 35.94 27.84 34.48
N ARG A 275 37.15 27.26 34.45
CA ARG A 275 37.48 26.10 33.59
C ARG A 275 36.57 24.91 33.88
N GLN A 276 36.26 24.66 35.14
CA GLN A 276 35.38 23.57 35.55
C GLN A 276 33.92 23.81 35.12
N SER A 277 33.43 25.05 35.25
CA SER A 277 32.08 25.43 34.80
C SER A 277 31.92 25.34 33.27
N VAL A 278 32.91 25.82 32.51
CA VAL A 278 32.93 25.68 31.04
C VAL A 278 32.96 24.21 30.62
N ASN A 279 33.80 23.39 31.25
CA ASN A 279 33.82 21.95 30.98
C ASN A 279 32.49 21.26 31.30
N GLY A 280 31.80 21.67 32.36
CA GLY A 280 30.47 21.15 32.71
C GLY A 280 29.40 21.49 31.66
N VAL A 281 29.38 22.72 31.17
CA VAL A 281 28.46 23.14 30.09
C VAL A 281 28.80 22.41 28.78
N LEU A 282 30.08 22.28 28.43
CA LEU A 282 30.51 21.52 27.25
C LEU A 282 30.14 20.03 27.35
N GLN A 283 30.26 19.41 28.52
CA GLN A 283 29.79 18.03 28.75
C GLN A 283 28.28 17.90 28.62
N SER A 284 27.50 18.85 29.14
CA SER A 284 26.04 18.86 29.00
C SER A 284 25.60 18.98 27.54
N VAL A 285 26.24 19.87 26.78
CA VAL A 285 26.02 20.04 25.33
C VAL A 285 26.44 18.78 24.57
N ALA A 286 27.60 18.19 24.89
CA ALA A 286 28.06 16.95 24.27
C ALA A 286 27.07 15.80 24.54
N GLN A 287 26.56 15.67 25.78
CA GLN A 287 25.52 14.69 26.11
C GLN A 287 24.20 14.95 25.37
N ALA A 288 23.81 16.21 25.17
CA ALA A 288 22.65 16.55 24.37
C ALA A 288 22.82 16.18 22.88
N VAL A 289 24.03 16.38 22.33
CA VAL A 289 24.38 15.95 20.96
C VAL A 289 24.31 14.43 20.82
N VAL A 290 24.86 13.66 21.77
CA VAL A 290 24.77 12.18 21.78
C VAL A 290 23.33 11.70 21.90
N ARG A 291 22.49 12.35 22.74
CA ARG A 291 21.05 12.04 22.81
C ARG A 291 20.34 12.32 21.48
N THR A 292 20.73 13.37 20.77
CA THR A 292 20.18 13.71 19.45
C THR A 292 20.57 12.68 18.39
N GLU A 293 21.79 12.16 18.44
CA GLU A 293 22.25 11.05 17.59
C GLU A 293 21.46 9.75 17.85
N GLY A 294 21.13 9.46 19.12
CA GLY A 294 20.24 8.37 19.51
C GLY A 294 18.81 8.50 18.94
N THR A 295 18.25 9.71 18.97
CA THR A 295 16.95 9.96 18.32
C THR A 295 17.01 9.84 16.80
N ALA A 296 18.11 10.27 16.16
CA ALA A 296 18.29 10.14 14.71
C ALA A 296 18.43 8.67 14.27
N THR A 297 19.12 7.84 15.05
CA THR A 297 19.22 6.39 14.79
C THR A 297 17.88 5.68 14.95
N THR A 298 17.07 6.08 15.94
CA THR A 298 15.70 5.57 16.09
C THR A 298 14.81 5.96 14.91
N LEU A 299 14.93 7.21 14.44
CA LEU A 299 14.21 7.68 13.25
C LEU A 299 14.60 6.90 11.98
N LYS A 300 15.89 6.60 11.82
CA LYS A 300 16.42 5.80 10.70
C LYS A 300 15.85 4.37 10.74
N SER A 301 15.82 3.73 11.90
CA SER A 301 15.23 2.40 12.08
C SER A 301 13.74 2.39 11.70
N ASN A 302 12.98 3.40 12.13
CA ASN A 302 11.56 3.53 11.75
C ASN A 302 11.37 3.69 10.23
N ALA A 303 12.24 4.46 9.57
CA ALA A 303 12.21 4.62 8.12
C ALA A 303 12.54 3.30 7.39
N GLU A 304 13.48 2.50 7.90
CA GLU A 304 13.79 1.17 7.36
C GLU A 304 12.62 0.19 7.53
N SER A 305 11.94 0.20 8.68
CA SER A 305 10.71 -0.58 8.87
C SER A 305 9.61 -0.18 7.88
N GLY A 306 9.44 1.13 7.61
CA GLY A 306 8.49 1.62 6.61
C GLY A 306 8.80 1.12 5.18
N ARG A 307 10.08 1.09 4.79
CA ARG A 307 10.50 0.53 3.50
C ARG A 307 10.23 -0.96 3.39
N HIS A 308 10.47 -1.72 4.47
CA HIS A 308 10.19 -3.15 4.49
C HIS A 308 8.69 -3.43 4.31
N LEU A 309 7.82 -2.69 5.01
CA LEU A 309 6.36 -2.79 4.84
C LEU A 309 5.94 -2.47 3.39
N ALA A 310 6.47 -1.42 2.78
CA ALA A 310 6.19 -1.09 1.38
C ALA A 310 6.61 -2.22 0.41
N GLY A 311 7.75 -2.88 0.67
CA GLY A 311 8.21 -4.04 -0.10
C GLY A 311 7.28 -5.25 0.02
N VAL A 312 6.80 -5.54 1.23
CA VAL A 312 5.83 -6.63 1.47
C VAL A 312 4.53 -6.37 0.70
N VAL A 313 3.99 -5.14 0.74
CA VAL A 313 2.79 -4.75 0.00
C VAL A 313 3.00 -4.91 -1.51
N ASN A 314 4.10 -4.38 -2.06
CA ASN A 314 4.41 -4.51 -3.48
C ASN A 314 4.52 -5.98 -3.94
N SER A 315 5.15 -6.83 -3.13
CA SER A 315 5.26 -8.27 -3.42
C SER A 315 3.91 -9.00 -3.37
N ALA A 316 2.98 -8.54 -2.54
CA ALA A 316 1.63 -9.10 -2.46
C ALA A 316 0.81 -8.68 -3.70
N SER A 317 0.89 -7.41 -4.11
CA SER A 317 0.25 -6.91 -5.33
C SER A 317 0.74 -7.62 -6.60
N GLN A 318 2.06 -7.85 -6.73
CA GLN A 318 2.59 -8.63 -7.86
C GLN A 318 2.12 -10.09 -7.86
N ARG A 319 1.99 -10.72 -6.68
CA ARG A 319 1.43 -12.08 -6.57
C ARG A 319 -0.04 -12.13 -6.98
N ALA A 320 -0.83 -11.13 -6.62
CA ALA A 320 -2.22 -11.01 -7.05
C ALA A 320 -2.32 -10.88 -8.59
N ALA A 321 -1.62 -9.91 -9.18
CA ALA A 321 -1.61 -9.67 -10.62
C ALA A 321 -1.09 -10.88 -11.43
N SER A 322 -0.03 -11.53 -10.95
CA SER A 322 0.52 -12.71 -11.63
C SER A 322 -0.35 -13.96 -11.50
N SER A 323 -1.14 -14.09 -10.42
CA SER A 323 -2.09 -15.19 -10.27
C SER A 323 -3.24 -15.12 -11.28
N GLU A 324 -3.62 -13.90 -11.65
CA GLU A 324 -4.64 -13.61 -12.66
C GLU A 324 -4.12 -13.94 -14.07
N PHE A 325 -2.89 -13.51 -14.38
CA PHE A 325 -2.22 -13.83 -15.66
C PHE A 325 -1.88 -15.33 -15.84
N ARG A 326 -1.53 -16.05 -14.77
CA ARG A 326 -1.29 -17.51 -14.85
C ARG A 326 -2.57 -18.32 -15.07
N ARG A 327 -3.73 -17.78 -14.66
CA ARG A 327 -5.02 -18.45 -14.83
C ARG A 327 -5.53 -18.37 -16.28
N SER A 328 -5.26 -17.27 -17.01
CA SER A 328 -5.69 -17.11 -18.42
C SER A 328 -4.90 -18.02 -19.39
N ARG A 329 -3.64 -18.35 -19.09
CA ARG A 329 -2.81 -19.23 -19.95
C ARG A 329 -3.10 -20.73 -19.85
N ARG A 330 -3.93 -21.21 -18.91
CA ARG A 330 -4.34 -22.63 -18.89
C ARG A 330 -5.47 -22.88 -19.91
N ARG A 331 -5.17 -22.75 -21.20
CA ARG A 331 -5.89 -23.49 -22.24
C ARG A 331 -5.35 -24.93 -22.28
N PRO A 332 -6.19 -25.98 -22.21
CA PRO A 332 -5.72 -27.34 -22.48
C PRO A 332 -5.54 -27.48 -24.00
N SER A 333 -4.34 -27.20 -24.49
CA SER A 333 -3.94 -27.62 -25.84
C SER A 333 -3.60 -29.12 -25.83
N ASN A 334 -4.31 -29.88 -26.67
CA ASN A 334 -4.06 -31.28 -27.03
C ASN A 334 -4.31 -32.36 -25.97
N CYS A 335 -5.56 -32.79 -25.86
CA CYS A 335 -5.88 -34.21 -25.65
C CYS A 335 -6.50 -34.78 -26.93
N ARG A 336 -5.68 -35.35 -27.81
CA ARG A 336 -6.16 -36.27 -28.86
C ARG A 336 -6.59 -37.58 -28.18
N PRO A 337 -7.73 -38.20 -28.54
CA PRO A 337 -8.11 -39.49 -27.98
C PRO A 337 -7.26 -40.59 -28.64
N ARG A 338 -6.35 -41.19 -27.86
CA ARG A 338 -5.71 -42.46 -28.20
C ARG A 338 -6.64 -43.60 -27.78
N PHE A 339 -7.66 -43.88 -28.58
CA PHE A 339 -8.43 -45.12 -28.49
C PHE A 339 -8.20 -45.93 -29.77
N ALA A 340 -7.23 -46.83 -29.74
CA ALA A 340 -7.16 -47.95 -30.67
C ALA A 340 -6.22 -49.04 -30.15
N ARG A 341 -6.81 -50.23 -29.97
CA ARG A 341 -6.18 -51.57 -29.94
C ARG A 341 -5.51 -52.04 -28.64
N SER A 342 -6.32 -52.67 -27.79
CA SER A 342 -5.90 -53.84 -27.00
C SER A 342 -7.10 -54.64 -26.47
N ALA A 343 -8.02 -55.01 -27.36
CA ALA A 343 -9.05 -56.02 -27.10
C ALA A 343 -8.86 -57.19 -28.05
N LEU A 344 -7.77 -57.96 -27.87
CA LEU A 344 -7.55 -59.25 -28.55
C LEU A 344 -6.35 -59.97 -27.93
N ARG A 345 -6.57 -60.57 -26.75
CA ARG A 345 -5.94 -61.82 -26.28
C ARG A 345 -6.21 -62.01 -24.79
N CYS A 346 -7.18 -62.87 -24.46
CA CYS A 346 -7.07 -63.92 -23.44
C CYS A 346 -8.45 -64.54 -23.16
N VAL A 347 -9.01 -65.20 -24.17
CA VAL A 347 -10.02 -66.26 -23.97
C VAL A 347 -9.39 -67.56 -24.44
N ARG A 348 -8.59 -68.19 -23.57
CA ARG A 348 -8.32 -69.63 -23.61
C ARG A 348 -7.54 -70.08 -22.37
N ARG A 349 -8.27 -70.59 -21.37
CA ARG A 349 -8.14 -71.93 -20.79
C ARG A 349 -8.71 -71.94 -19.37
N ARG A 350 -9.83 -72.64 -19.22
CA ARG A 350 -10.36 -73.10 -17.93
C ARG A 350 -9.45 -74.17 -17.33
N LYS A 351 -9.29 -74.16 -16.00
CA LYS A 351 -9.38 -75.34 -15.11
C LYS A 351 -9.58 -74.86 -13.66
N HIS A 352 -10.70 -75.25 -13.05
CA HIS A 352 -11.10 -75.09 -11.64
C HIS A 352 -10.34 -76.10 -10.72
N PRO A 353 -10.52 -76.16 -9.36
CA PRO A 353 -11.27 -75.30 -8.41
C PRO A 353 -10.55 -74.98 -7.04
N ARG A 354 -11.21 -74.11 -6.24
CA ARG A 354 -11.37 -74.14 -4.75
C ARG A 354 -10.37 -73.39 -3.82
N PRO A 355 -10.75 -73.09 -2.55
CA PRO A 355 -10.97 -71.72 -2.05
C PRO A 355 -10.13 -71.36 -0.80
N GLN A 356 -10.41 -70.18 -0.22
CA GLN A 356 -9.92 -69.61 1.06
C GLN A 356 -8.90 -68.48 0.91
N CYS A 357 -9.37 -67.24 1.13
CA CYS A 357 -8.88 -66.46 2.27
C CYS A 357 -9.93 -65.41 2.66
N VAL A 358 -10.37 -65.54 3.90
CA VAL A 358 -11.38 -64.76 4.60
C VAL A 358 -10.68 -63.67 5.41
N ARG A 359 -11.38 -62.54 5.67
CA ARG A 359 -11.10 -61.43 6.62
C ARG A 359 -10.00 -60.45 6.16
N LEU A 360 -10.20 -59.13 6.15
CA LEU A 360 -10.79 -58.26 7.19
C LEU A 360 -11.56 -57.07 6.57
N THR A 361 -12.83 -56.93 6.98
CA THR A 361 -13.58 -55.68 7.05
C THR A 361 -13.48 -55.14 8.47
N ALA A 362 -13.01 -53.92 8.69
CA ALA A 362 -13.34 -53.14 9.90
C ALA A 362 -12.91 -51.65 9.80
N TYR A 363 -13.83 -50.76 10.23
CA TYR A 363 -13.65 -49.36 10.69
C TYR A 363 -13.28 -48.27 9.64
N ALA A 364 -13.90 -47.08 9.61
CA ALA A 364 -14.86 -46.44 10.51
C ALA A 364 -15.69 -45.39 9.75
N THR A 365 -17.00 -45.47 9.91
CA THR A 365 -17.98 -44.41 9.70
C THR A 365 -18.08 -43.59 10.99
N SER A 366 -17.97 -42.27 10.92
CA SER A 366 -18.55 -41.31 11.86
C SER A 366 -18.33 -39.89 11.33
N PHE A 367 -19.39 -39.20 10.93
CA PHE A 367 -19.80 -37.98 11.64
C PHE A 367 -21.24 -37.60 11.25
N ILE A 368 -22.02 -37.37 12.29
CA ILE A 368 -23.47 -37.23 12.34
C ILE A 368 -23.85 -35.75 12.20
N THR A 369 -24.91 -35.53 11.45
CA THR A 369 -25.80 -34.37 11.37
C THR A 369 -26.38 -33.95 12.72
N TRP A 370 -26.38 -32.67 13.06
CA TRP A 370 -27.42 -32.05 13.93
C TRP A 370 -27.74 -30.64 13.44
N GLY A 371 -29.05 -30.34 13.34
CA GLY A 371 -29.64 -29.10 12.84
C GLY A 371 -29.78 -27.97 13.89
N PRO A 372 -30.52 -26.88 13.55
CA PRO A 372 -30.36 -25.56 14.15
C PRO A 372 -31.33 -25.27 15.31
N LEU A 373 -30.95 -24.31 16.17
CA LEU A 373 -31.82 -23.73 17.20
C LEU A 373 -31.70 -22.20 17.18
N ALA A 374 -32.85 -21.54 17.06
CA ALA A 374 -33.03 -20.10 17.02
C ALA A 374 -33.42 -19.52 18.40
N ALA A 375 -33.13 -18.22 18.54
CA ALA A 375 -33.78 -17.19 19.36
C ALA A 375 -33.58 -17.17 20.89
N ARG A 376 -32.93 -16.09 21.37
CA ARG A 376 -33.51 -15.00 22.20
C ARG A 376 -32.40 -14.12 22.80
N SER A 377 -32.45 -12.82 22.56
CA SER A 377 -32.05 -11.85 23.59
C SER A 377 -32.95 -10.62 23.53
N LYS A 378 -33.49 -10.27 24.70
CA LYS A 378 -34.04 -8.95 25.04
C LYS A 378 -32.92 -8.21 25.77
N ALA A 379 -32.66 -6.97 25.37
CA ALA A 379 -32.42 -5.79 26.21
C ALA A 379 -32.20 -4.60 25.27
#